data_AF-A0A323TLR1-F1
#
_entry.id   AF-A0A323TLR1-F1
#
_cell.length_a   1.000
_cell.length_b   1.000
_cell.length_c   1.000
_cell.angle_alpha   90.00
_cell.angle_beta   90.00
_cell.angle_gamma   90.00
#
_symmetry.space_group_name_H-M   'P 1'
#
loop_
_entity.id
_entity.type
_entity.pdbx_description
1 polymer ?
#
loop_
_entity_poly.entity_id
_entity_poly.type
_entity_poly.pdbx_seq_one_letter_code
_entity_poly.pdbx_strand_id
1 'polypeptide(L)'
;MNSAETESTDQQNTIEAVENDNQDNENGGLNDSNSNQEENNNEIEDFEYEEYDEAVAYQSDQEERVNNIILKQHNYLNDKAGWGGAESFDHEELQNDEDWQALRDDINYLKNDGFAESKILIDMKNAHSMADLVENGDSMALRFLHRIFHDLDMDINETDADRYWNVTHAFGSGNNHEIIYAYLTGDQE
;
A
#
# COMPACT_ATOMS: atom_id res chain seq x y z
N MET A 1 -37.78 43.61 29.97
CA MET A 1 -38.21 43.20 31.32
C MET A 1 -37.20 42.14 31.76
N ASN A 2 -36.17 42.50 32.54
CA ASN A 2 -36.08 42.35 34.02
C ASN A 2 -36.53 40.94 34.47
N SER A 3 -35.81 40.13 35.25
CA SER A 3 -34.62 40.22 36.14
C SER A 3 -34.14 38.76 36.34
N ALA A 4 -32.84 38.41 36.32
CA ALA A 4 -31.84 38.37 37.40
C ALA A 4 -32.19 37.49 38.64
N GLU A 5 -31.28 36.55 38.96
CA GLU A 5 -30.78 36.04 40.28
C GLU A 5 -30.29 34.57 40.11
N THR A 6 -28.99 34.20 40.04
CA THR A 6 -27.89 34.08 41.06
C THR A 6 -28.29 33.27 42.30
N GLU A 7 -27.62 32.18 42.71
CA GLU A 7 -26.32 32.07 43.44
C GLU A 7 -25.86 30.58 43.50
N SER A 8 -24.56 30.25 43.29
CA SER A 8 -23.47 30.01 44.29
C SER A 8 -23.64 28.69 45.11
N THR A 9 -22.66 27.79 45.32
CA THR A 9 -21.31 27.99 45.90
C THR A 9 -20.47 26.69 45.85
N ASP A 10 -19.15 26.90 45.83
CA ASP A 10 -17.99 26.01 46.00
C ASP A 10 -18.01 24.92 47.10
N GLN A 11 -17.14 23.90 46.91
CA GLN A 11 -16.03 23.45 47.82
C GLN A 11 -15.52 22.05 47.35
N GLN A 12 -14.30 21.88 46.84
CA GLN A 12 -12.94 21.85 47.45
C GLN A 12 -12.40 20.44 47.79
N ASN A 13 -11.17 20.19 47.29
CA ASN A 13 -10.09 19.32 47.80
C ASN A 13 -10.31 17.78 47.82
N THR A 14 -9.34 16.93 47.46
CA THR A 14 -7.91 16.93 47.84
C THR A 14 -6.98 16.30 46.78
N ILE A 15 -5.81 16.90 46.59
CA ILE A 15 -4.61 16.25 46.02
C ILE A 15 -3.68 16.01 47.21
N GLU A 16 -3.26 14.76 47.43
CA GLU A 16 -2.15 14.43 48.33
C GLU A 16 -1.01 13.81 47.53
N ALA A 17 0.17 14.42 47.69
CA ALA A 17 1.46 13.96 47.23
C ALA A 17 1.97 12.83 48.13
N VAL A 18 2.65 11.85 47.54
CA VAL A 18 3.62 11.02 48.25
C VAL A 18 4.86 10.89 47.37
N GLU A 19 5.89 11.66 47.73
CA GLU A 19 7.29 11.36 47.41
C GLU A 19 7.78 10.30 48.40
N ASN A 20 8.55 9.31 47.93
CA ASN A 20 9.72 8.85 48.66
C ASN A 20 10.68 8.07 47.74
N ASP A 21 11.90 8.61 47.65
CA ASP A 21 13.13 7.97 47.20
C ASP A 21 13.38 6.65 47.95
N ASN A 22 13.92 5.63 47.27
CA ASN A 22 15.35 5.32 47.42
C ASN A 22 15.82 4.26 46.40
N GLN A 23 17.08 4.45 45.99
CA GLN A 23 17.87 3.57 45.14
C GLN A 23 18.15 2.22 45.80
N ASP A 24 18.25 1.15 45.00
CA ASP A 24 19.31 0.16 45.17
C ASP A 24 19.63 -0.54 43.84
N ASN A 25 20.93 -0.67 43.64
CA ASN A 25 21.63 -1.10 42.44
C ASN A 25 22.13 -2.52 42.70
N GLU A 26 21.63 -3.52 41.98
CA GLU A 26 22.30 -4.81 41.88
C GLU A 26 22.39 -5.31 40.43
N ASN A 27 23.65 -5.51 40.07
CA ASN A 27 24.23 -6.08 38.86
C ASN A 27 24.03 -7.61 38.85
N GLY A 28 23.61 -8.18 37.72
CA GLY A 28 23.81 -9.61 37.46
C GLY A 28 22.81 -10.24 36.50
N GLY A 29 23.29 -10.67 35.32
CA GLY A 29 22.63 -11.71 34.54
C GLY A 29 22.70 -11.53 33.03
N LEU A 30 23.80 -11.97 32.43
CA LEU A 30 23.83 -12.43 31.04
C LEU A 30 22.71 -13.47 30.84
N ASN A 31 21.85 -13.29 29.84
CA ASN A 31 21.22 -14.42 29.17
C ASN A 31 21.06 -14.13 27.69
N ASP A 32 22.05 -14.64 26.97
CA ASP A 32 22.04 -14.97 25.56
C ASP A 32 20.92 -16.00 25.31
N SER A 33 19.93 -15.63 24.50
CA SER A 33 19.03 -16.57 23.81
C SER A 33 18.60 -15.96 22.49
N ASN A 34 19.52 -16.12 21.55
CA ASN A 34 19.30 -16.50 20.16
C ASN A 34 17.92 -17.10 19.79
N SER A 35 17.53 -16.79 18.55
CA SER A 35 16.63 -17.49 17.62
C SER A 35 15.12 -17.23 17.70
N ASN A 36 14.63 -16.38 16.80
CA ASN A 36 14.12 -16.84 15.50
C ASN A 36 13.91 -15.62 14.60
N GLN A 37 14.95 -15.20 13.91
CA GLN A 37 14.74 -14.55 12.62
C GLN A 37 14.35 -15.69 11.68
N GLU A 38 13.05 -15.82 11.42
CA GLU A 38 12.58 -16.54 10.26
C GLU A 38 13.14 -15.77 9.05
N GLU A 39 14.24 -16.28 8.49
CA GLU A 39 14.65 -15.98 7.14
C GLU A 39 13.50 -16.41 6.23
N ASN A 40 12.54 -15.51 6.01
CA ASN A 40 11.66 -15.55 4.86
C ASN A 40 12.55 -15.38 3.62
N ASN A 41 13.17 -16.47 3.21
CA ASN A 41 13.66 -16.68 1.86
C ASN A 41 12.44 -16.73 0.93
N ASN A 42 11.75 -15.60 0.77
CA ASN A 42 11.10 -15.33 -0.49
C ASN A 42 12.24 -15.28 -1.50
N GLU A 43 12.32 -16.28 -2.37
CA GLU A 43 13.07 -16.17 -3.61
C GLU A 43 12.50 -14.94 -4.34
N ILE A 44 13.11 -13.79 -4.09
CA ILE A 44 12.94 -12.60 -4.90
C ILE A 44 13.48 -13.04 -6.26
N GLU A 45 12.59 -13.36 -7.20
CA GLU A 45 12.94 -13.56 -8.60
C GLU A 45 13.88 -12.42 -8.99
N ASP A 46 14.99 -12.76 -9.64
CA ASP A 46 15.96 -11.79 -10.15
C ASP A 46 15.18 -10.78 -11.01
N PHE A 47 14.89 -9.59 -10.45
CA PHE A 47 14.06 -8.55 -11.06
C PHE A 47 14.88 -7.85 -12.14
N GLU A 48 15.20 -8.55 -13.22
CA GLU A 48 15.71 -7.93 -14.43
C GLU A 48 14.48 -7.44 -15.23
N TYR A 49 14.24 -6.13 -15.20
CA TYR A 49 13.20 -5.56 -16.05
C TYR A 49 13.64 -5.63 -17.51
N GLU A 50 12.77 -6.21 -18.33
CA GLU A 50 12.91 -6.20 -19.76
C GLU A 50 12.83 -4.75 -20.28
N GLU A 51 13.71 -4.38 -21.22
CA GLU A 51 13.63 -3.09 -21.88
C GLU A 51 12.59 -3.13 -23.01
N TYR A 52 11.56 -2.28 -22.89
CA TYR A 52 10.56 -2.08 -23.93
C TYR A 52 10.57 -0.64 -24.43
N ASP A 53 10.37 -0.44 -25.72
CA ASP A 53 10.23 0.90 -26.32
C ASP A 53 8.81 1.44 -26.16
N GLU A 54 7.80 0.58 -26.29
CA GLU A 54 6.39 0.96 -26.24
C GLU A 54 5.88 1.05 -24.79
N ALA A 55 5.14 2.12 -24.48
CA ALA A 55 4.53 2.32 -23.16
C ALA A 55 3.45 1.28 -22.87
N VAL A 56 2.51 1.13 -23.80
CA VAL A 56 1.36 0.23 -23.70
C VAL A 56 1.10 -0.41 -25.04
N ALA A 57 0.91 -1.73 -25.03
CA ALA A 57 0.38 -2.50 -26.13
C ALA A 57 -0.69 -3.45 -25.59
N TYR A 58 -1.79 -3.63 -26.31
CA TYR A 58 -2.88 -4.54 -25.93
C TYR A 58 -2.79 -5.84 -26.72
N GLN A 59 -3.24 -6.94 -26.11
CA GLN A 59 -3.58 -8.14 -26.87
C GLN A 59 -4.78 -7.85 -27.79
N SER A 60 -4.91 -8.63 -28.87
CA SER A 60 -5.96 -8.43 -29.88
C SER A 60 -7.35 -8.38 -29.23
N ASP A 61 -8.09 -7.32 -29.55
CA ASP A 61 -9.48 -7.11 -29.11
C ASP A 61 -9.67 -7.06 -27.58
N GLN A 62 -8.60 -6.78 -26.80
CA GLN A 62 -8.67 -6.72 -25.34
C GLN A 62 -8.78 -5.31 -24.76
N GLU A 63 -8.51 -4.26 -25.54
CA GLU A 63 -8.43 -2.86 -25.06
C GLU A 63 -9.64 -2.44 -24.22
N GLU A 64 -10.87 -2.60 -24.72
CA GLU A 64 -12.07 -2.24 -23.97
C GLU A 64 -12.18 -2.99 -22.63
N ARG A 65 -11.84 -4.28 -22.61
CA ARG A 65 -11.89 -5.08 -21.38
C ARG A 65 -10.82 -4.64 -20.39
N VAL A 66 -9.61 -4.42 -20.87
CA VAL A 66 -8.47 -3.97 -20.06
C VAL A 66 -8.79 -2.62 -19.41
N ASN A 67 -9.27 -1.65 -20.19
CA ASN A 67 -9.66 -0.33 -19.72
C ASN A 67 -10.70 -0.41 -18.59
N ASN A 68 -11.73 -1.25 -18.76
CA ASN A 68 -12.75 -1.49 -17.74
C ASN A 68 -12.18 -2.13 -16.47
N ILE A 69 -11.23 -3.05 -16.59
CA ILE A 69 -10.57 -3.67 -15.44
C ILE A 69 -9.76 -2.61 -14.67
N ILE A 70 -8.95 -1.80 -15.37
CA ILE A 70 -8.15 -0.74 -14.73
C ILE A 70 -9.06 0.21 -13.94
N LEU A 71 -10.15 0.70 -14.55
CA LEU A 71 -11.11 1.58 -13.88
C LEU A 71 -11.77 0.92 -12.67
N LYS A 72 -12.25 -0.33 -12.84
CA LYS A 72 -12.89 -1.09 -11.75
C LYS A 72 -11.94 -1.23 -10.56
N GLN A 73 -10.69 -1.61 -10.83
CA GLN A 73 -9.72 -1.89 -9.78
C GLN A 73 -9.15 -0.63 -9.15
N HIS A 74 -9.01 0.47 -9.90
CA HIS A 74 -8.75 1.78 -9.31
C HIS A 74 -9.84 2.17 -8.30
N ASN A 75 -11.12 2.04 -8.66
CA ASN A 75 -12.22 2.36 -7.74
C ASN A 75 -12.19 1.50 -6.46
N TYR A 76 -11.98 0.19 -6.61
CA TYR A 76 -11.85 -0.72 -5.47
C TYR A 76 -10.69 -0.31 -4.55
N LEU A 77 -9.51 -0.06 -5.12
CA LEU A 77 -8.32 0.33 -4.37
C LEU A 77 -8.45 1.72 -3.74
N ASN A 78 -9.17 2.64 -4.37
CA ASN A 78 -9.48 3.94 -3.78
C ASN A 78 -10.33 3.79 -2.51
N ASP A 79 -11.31 2.89 -2.50
CA ASP A 79 -12.14 2.64 -1.31
C ASP A 79 -11.34 2.00 -0.16
N LYS A 80 -10.37 1.13 -0.48
CA LYS A 80 -9.55 0.45 0.54
C LYS A 80 -8.37 1.28 1.03
N ALA A 81 -7.68 1.98 0.15
CA ALA A 81 -6.41 2.65 0.42
C ALA A 81 -6.50 4.19 0.42
N GLY A 82 -7.62 4.76 -0.03
CA GLY A 82 -7.86 6.19 -0.04
C GLY A 82 -7.96 6.79 1.37
N TRP A 83 -7.63 8.07 1.50
CA TRP A 83 -7.85 8.87 2.73
C TRP A 83 -7.33 8.27 4.05
N GLY A 84 -6.27 7.44 4.00
CA GLY A 84 -5.70 6.78 5.19
C GLY A 84 -6.29 5.40 5.50
N GLY A 85 -7.08 4.84 4.59
CA GLY A 85 -7.68 3.50 4.72
C GLY A 85 -6.66 2.37 4.77
N ALA A 86 -5.48 2.56 4.14
CA ALA A 86 -4.41 1.56 4.14
C ALA A 86 -3.90 1.21 5.54
N GLU A 87 -3.91 2.16 6.47
CA GLU A 87 -3.46 1.99 7.86
C GLU A 87 -4.46 1.22 8.73
N SER A 88 -5.73 1.21 8.33
CA SER A 88 -6.83 0.52 9.01
C SER A 88 -7.25 -0.77 8.30
N PHE A 89 -6.52 -1.15 7.26
CA PHE A 89 -6.86 -2.29 6.43
C PHE A 89 -6.64 -3.59 7.20
N ASP A 90 -7.67 -4.44 7.23
CA ASP A 90 -7.59 -5.74 7.89
C ASP A 90 -7.04 -6.78 6.92
N HIS A 91 -5.76 -7.10 7.10
CA HIS A 91 -5.05 -8.07 6.28
C HIS A 91 -5.46 -9.52 6.60
N GLU A 92 -5.99 -9.80 7.80
CA GLU A 92 -6.33 -11.17 8.21
C GLU A 92 -7.54 -11.72 7.45
N GLU A 93 -8.47 -10.84 7.05
CA GLU A 93 -9.68 -11.24 6.32
C GLU A 93 -9.51 -11.23 4.80
N LEU A 94 -8.35 -10.78 4.31
CA LEU A 94 -8.14 -10.49 2.89
C LEU A 94 -8.27 -11.71 1.97
N GLN A 95 -7.80 -12.86 2.43
CA GLN A 95 -7.90 -14.11 1.68
C GLN A 95 -9.36 -14.56 1.46
N ASN A 96 -10.29 -14.06 2.27
CA ASN A 96 -11.73 -14.34 2.15
C ASN A 96 -12.52 -13.18 1.50
N ASP A 97 -11.89 -12.05 1.19
CA ASP A 97 -12.52 -10.92 0.50
C ASP A 97 -12.65 -11.25 -0.99
N GLU A 98 -13.88 -11.47 -1.47
CA GLU A 98 -14.18 -11.78 -2.87
C GLU A 98 -13.69 -10.70 -3.83
N ASP A 99 -13.73 -9.42 -3.43
CA ASP A 99 -13.27 -8.32 -4.26
C ASP A 99 -11.73 -8.31 -4.35
N TRP A 100 -11.03 -8.72 -3.29
CA TRP A 100 -9.58 -8.88 -3.33
C TRP A 100 -9.17 -10.04 -4.25
N GLN A 101 -9.85 -11.18 -4.17
CA GLN A 101 -9.61 -12.30 -5.08
C GLN A 101 -9.87 -11.89 -6.55
N ALA A 102 -10.92 -11.10 -6.79
CA ALA A 102 -11.18 -10.54 -8.11
C ALA A 102 -10.07 -9.58 -8.59
N LEU A 103 -9.48 -8.76 -7.70
CA LEU A 103 -8.31 -7.94 -8.02
C LEU A 103 -7.10 -8.81 -8.41
N ARG A 104 -6.83 -9.90 -7.68
CA ARG A 104 -5.75 -10.85 -7.99
C ARG A 104 -5.93 -11.48 -9.36
N ASP A 105 -7.14 -11.96 -9.66
CA ASP A 105 -7.46 -12.54 -10.95
C ASP A 105 -7.33 -11.52 -12.08
N ASP A 106 -7.79 -10.29 -11.86
CA ASP A 106 -7.70 -9.20 -12.82
C ASP A 106 -6.23 -8.79 -13.08
N ILE A 107 -5.36 -8.69 -12.05
CA ILE A 107 -3.92 -8.45 -12.22
C ILE A 107 -3.27 -9.56 -13.06
N ASN A 108 -3.60 -10.82 -12.76
CA ASN A 108 -3.07 -11.96 -13.50
C ASN A 108 -3.54 -11.97 -14.96
N TYR A 109 -4.81 -11.64 -15.21
CA TYR A 109 -5.33 -11.49 -16.55
C TYR A 109 -4.62 -10.35 -17.30
N LEU A 110 -4.47 -9.16 -16.70
CA LEU A 110 -3.78 -8.03 -17.33
C LEU A 110 -2.33 -8.39 -17.72
N LYS A 111 -1.63 -9.09 -16.83
CA LYS A 111 -0.24 -9.54 -17.04
C LYS A 111 -0.09 -10.56 -18.17
N ASN A 112 -1.03 -11.50 -18.31
CA ASN A 112 -0.87 -12.67 -19.16
C ASN A 112 -1.67 -12.59 -20.48
N ASP A 113 -2.85 -11.98 -20.45
CA ASP A 113 -3.85 -12.06 -21.51
C ASP A 113 -4.41 -10.70 -21.95
N GLY A 114 -4.26 -9.65 -21.12
CA GLY A 114 -4.78 -8.31 -21.41
C GLY A 114 -3.80 -7.46 -22.23
N PHE A 115 -2.57 -7.33 -21.73
CA PHE A 115 -1.52 -6.54 -22.38
C PHE A 115 -0.59 -7.41 -23.22
N ALA A 116 -0.07 -6.81 -24.29
CA ALA A 116 1.03 -7.34 -25.07
C ALA A 116 2.38 -6.77 -24.56
N GLU A 117 3.49 -7.33 -25.05
CA GLU A 117 4.85 -6.93 -24.67
C GLU A 117 5.06 -5.41 -24.80
N SER A 118 5.20 -4.75 -23.65
CA SER A 118 5.38 -3.30 -23.51
C SER A 118 5.72 -2.97 -22.04
N LYS A 119 6.09 -1.72 -21.76
CA LYS A 119 6.47 -1.28 -20.39
C LYS A 119 5.38 -1.56 -19.35
N ILE A 120 4.11 -1.53 -19.72
CA ILE A 120 3.01 -1.83 -18.79
C ILE A 120 3.05 -3.25 -18.21
N LEU A 121 3.72 -4.20 -18.87
CA LEU A 121 3.92 -5.53 -18.27
C LEU A 121 4.83 -5.46 -17.03
N ILE A 122 5.76 -4.51 -16.99
CA ILE A 122 6.54 -4.23 -15.78
C ILE A 122 5.61 -3.75 -14.65
N ASP A 123 4.69 -2.85 -14.99
CA ASP A 123 3.69 -2.34 -14.03
C ASP A 123 2.80 -3.46 -13.49
N MET A 124 2.41 -4.42 -14.34
CA MET A 124 1.61 -5.57 -13.91
C MET A 124 2.40 -6.59 -13.08
N LYS A 125 3.69 -6.80 -13.37
CA LYS A 125 4.60 -7.59 -12.52
C LYS A 125 4.72 -6.92 -11.14
N ASN A 126 4.95 -5.61 -11.12
CA ASN A 126 5.02 -4.83 -9.88
C ASN A 126 3.70 -4.88 -9.09
N ALA A 127 2.56 -4.71 -9.74
CA ALA A 127 1.25 -4.80 -9.11
C ALA A 127 1.01 -6.19 -8.48
N HIS A 128 1.41 -7.26 -9.17
CA HIS A 128 1.33 -8.62 -8.63
C HIS A 128 2.16 -8.76 -7.35
N SER A 129 3.42 -8.34 -7.38
CA SER A 129 4.30 -8.40 -6.20
C SER A 129 3.81 -7.53 -5.05
N MET A 130 3.25 -6.34 -5.33
CA MET A 130 2.63 -5.52 -4.30
C MET A 130 1.43 -6.22 -3.67
N ALA A 131 0.57 -6.86 -4.46
CA ALA A 131 -0.55 -7.62 -3.91
C ALA A 131 -0.08 -8.81 -3.05
N ASP A 132 1.02 -9.50 -3.42
CA ASP A 132 1.62 -10.53 -2.56
C ASP A 132 2.10 -9.96 -1.22
N LEU A 133 2.70 -8.76 -1.22
CA LEU A 133 3.14 -8.10 0.01
C LEU A 133 1.96 -7.65 0.88
N VAL A 134 0.86 -7.15 0.28
CA VAL A 134 -0.35 -6.80 1.02
C VAL A 134 -0.93 -8.02 1.74
N GLU A 135 -1.00 -9.18 1.08
CA GLU A 135 -1.45 -10.43 1.72
C GLU A 135 -0.57 -10.86 2.90
N ASN A 136 0.68 -10.38 2.95
CA ASN A 136 1.61 -10.58 4.06
C ASN A 136 1.59 -9.44 5.10
N GLY A 137 0.59 -8.55 5.05
CA GLY A 137 0.39 -7.50 6.05
C GLY A 137 0.99 -6.13 5.70
N ASP A 138 1.53 -5.96 4.49
CA ASP A 138 2.21 -4.74 4.12
C ASP A 138 1.24 -3.64 3.65
N SER A 139 0.97 -2.70 4.56
CA SER A 139 0.08 -1.57 4.28
C SER A 139 0.69 -0.55 3.32
N MET A 140 2.02 -0.48 3.20
CA MET A 140 2.66 0.41 2.23
C MET A 140 2.57 -0.18 0.83
N ALA A 141 2.70 -1.50 0.68
CA ALA A 141 2.46 -2.18 -0.58
C ALA A 141 1.04 -1.90 -1.12
N LEU A 142 0.02 -1.84 -0.24
CA LEU A 142 -1.35 -1.49 -0.62
C LEU A 142 -1.43 -0.08 -1.22
N ARG A 143 -0.66 0.86 -0.67
CA ARG A 143 -0.57 2.21 -1.24
C ARG A 143 0.11 2.22 -2.60
N PHE A 144 1.19 1.46 -2.79
CA PHE A 144 1.83 1.37 -4.10
C PHE A 144 0.93 0.70 -5.13
N LEU A 145 0.24 -0.37 -4.75
CA LEU A 145 -0.75 -1.03 -5.60
C LEU A 145 -1.84 -0.04 -6.05
N HIS A 146 -2.41 0.72 -5.12
CA HIS A 146 -3.36 1.78 -5.44
C HIS A 146 -2.76 2.82 -6.40
N ARG A 147 -1.53 3.30 -6.15
CA ARG A 147 -0.88 4.33 -7.00
C ARG A 147 -0.60 3.83 -8.41
N ILE A 148 -0.23 2.56 -8.58
CA ILE A 148 -0.07 1.95 -9.91
C ILE A 148 -1.38 2.02 -10.68
N PHE A 149 -2.47 1.50 -10.12
CA PHE A 149 -3.78 1.53 -10.80
C PHE A 149 -4.33 2.93 -11.00
N HIS A 150 -4.06 3.85 -10.06
CA HIS A 150 -4.43 5.26 -10.18
C HIS A 150 -3.75 5.92 -11.40
N ASP A 151 -2.42 5.83 -11.49
CA ASP A 151 -1.68 6.42 -12.62
C ASP A 151 -2.12 5.77 -13.95
N LEU A 152 -2.30 4.44 -13.99
CA LEU A 152 -2.79 3.75 -15.18
C LEU A 152 -4.20 4.20 -15.59
N ASP A 153 -5.12 4.38 -14.64
CA ASP A 153 -6.47 4.84 -14.94
C ASP A 153 -6.48 6.26 -15.53
N MET A 154 -5.66 7.16 -14.98
CA MET A 154 -5.51 8.51 -15.52
C MET A 154 -5.02 8.50 -16.98
N ASP A 155 -4.05 7.65 -17.33
CA ASP A 155 -3.45 7.64 -18.67
C ASP A 155 -4.25 6.82 -19.69
N ILE A 156 -4.87 5.70 -19.27
CA ILE A 156 -5.60 4.78 -20.17
C ILE A 156 -7.06 5.21 -20.33
N ASN A 157 -7.71 5.62 -19.25
CA ASN A 157 -9.13 5.98 -19.24
C ASN A 157 -9.36 7.49 -19.22
N GLU A 158 -8.30 8.30 -19.25
CA GLU A 158 -8.37 9.77 -19.22
C GLU A 158 -9.19 10.28 -18.02
N THR A 159 -9.11 9.59 -16.87
CA THR A 159 -9.83 10.01 -15.67
C THR A 159 -9.17 11.23 -15.05
N ASP A 160 -9.98 12.26 -14.78
CA ASP A 160 -9.52 13.46 -14.07
C ASP A 160 -9.29 13.12 -12.59
N ALA A 161 -8.02 13.13 -12.17
CA ALA A 161 -7.63 13.02 -10.77
C ALA A 161 -6.67 14.15 -10.36
N ASP A 162 -6.52 14.36 -9.05
CA ASP A 162 -5.84 15.54 -8.50
C ASP A 162 -4.33 15.60 -8.80
N ARG A 163 -3.67 14.45 -9.02
CA ARG A 163 -2.24 14.35 -9.33
C ARG A 163 -1.81 12.98 -9.83
N TYR A 164 -0.72 12.93 -10.60
CA TYR A 164 0.04 11.71 -10.86
C TYR A 164 1.06 11.44 -9.76
N TRP A 165 1.28 10.16 -9.43
CA TRP A 165 2.38 9.72 -8.57
C TRP A 165 3.65 9.40 -9.35
N ASN A 166 3.52 9.11 -10.64
CA ASN A 166 4.58 8.73 -11.57
C ASN A 166 5.29 7.42 -11.16
N VAL A 167 4.55 6.47 -10.59
CA VAL A 167 5.14 5.20 -10.12
C VAL A 167 5.15 4.11 -11.19
N THR A 168 4.47 4.34 -12.33
CA THR A 168 4.42 3.38 -13.44
C THR A 168 5.62 3.54 -14.38
N HIS A 169 6.08 2.44 -14.96
CA HIS A 169 7.07 2.42 -16.03
C HIS A 169 6.48 2.83 -17.38
N ALA A 170 5.19 2.51 -17.64
CA ALA A 170 4.54 2.86 -18.90
C ALA A 170 4.45 4.38 -19.11
N PHE A 171 4.07 5.12 -18.07
CA PHE A 171 3.74 6.55 -18.19
C PHE A 171 4.44 7.46 -17.19
N GLY A 172 4.99 6.91 -16.11
CA GLY A 172 5.67 7.70 -15.09
C GLY A 172 6.83 8.50 -15.65
N SER A 173 6.89 9.76 -15.24
CA SER A 173 8.00 10.66 -15.57
C SER A 173 9.07 10.68 -14.47
N GLY A 174 10.33 10.82 -14.88
CA GLY A 174 11.48 10.83 -13.97
C GLY A 174 11.77 9.45 -13.37
N ASN A 175 12.31 9.44 -12.16
CA ASN A 175 12.82 8.24 -11.50
C ASN A 175 11.87 7.66 -10.43
N ASN A 176 10.63 8.18 -10.35
CA ASN A 176 9.70 7.76 -9.30
C ASN A 176 9.26 6.28 -9.42
N HIS A 177 9.34 5.69 -10.60
CA HIS A 177 9.10 4.26 -10.81
C HIS A 177 10.18 3.39 -10.11
N GLU A 178 11.41 3.91 -9.95
CA GLU A 178 12.50 3.22 -9.24
C GLU A 178 12.17 3.00 -7.76
N ILE A 179 11.26 3.80 -7.18
CA ILE A 179 10.84 3.63 -5.78
C ILE A 179 10.16 2.28 -5.56
N ILE A 180 9.38 1.80 -6.54
CA ILE A 180 8.75 0.47 -6.45
C ILE A 180 9.81 -0.62 -6.50
N TYR A 181 10.79 -0.50 -7.40
CA TYR A 181 11.90 -1.45 -7.48
C TYR A 181 12.69 -1.50 -6.16
N ALA A 182 13.14 -0.34 -5.66
CA ALA A 182 13.83 -0.20 -4.39
C ALA A 182 13.02 -0.78 -3.22
N TYR A 183 11.70 -0.61 -3.25
CA TYR A 183 10.80 -1.20 -2.26
C TYR A 183 10.78 -2.73 -2.32
N LEU A 184 10.72 -3.30 -3.52
CA LEU A 184 10.67 -4.74 -3.74
C LEU A 184 12.01 -5.45 -3.46
N THR A 185 13.14 -4.80 -3.74
CA THR A 185 14.48 -5.38 -3.49
C THR A 185 15.03 -5.12 -2.10
N GLY A 186 14.40 -4.21 -1.34
CA GLY A 186 14.90 -3.76 -0.05
C GLY A 186 16.10 -2.81 -0.14
N ASP A 187 16.45 -2.36 -1.35
CA ASP A 187 17.48 -1.36 -1.60
C ASP A 187 16.93 0.05 -1.32
N GLN A 188 16.71 0.36 -0.05
CA GLN A 188 16.44 1.74 0.37
C GLN A 188 17.78 2.49 0.53
N GLU A 189 18.07 3.43 -0.38
CA GLU A 189 19.17 4.41 -0.21
C GLU A 189 18.95 5.36 0.98
#